data_AF-A0A7C9VJX0-F1
#
_entry.id   AF-A0A7C9VJX0-F1
#
_cell.length_a   1.000
_cell.length_b   1.000
_cell.length_c   1.000
_cell.angle_alpha   90.00
_cell.angle_beta   90.00
_cell.angle_gamma   90.00
#
_symmetry.space_group_name_H-M   'P 1'
#
loop_
_entity.id
_entity.type
_entity.pdbx_description
1 polymer ?
#
loop_
_entity_poly.entity_id
_entity_poly.type
_entity_poly.pdbx_seq_one_letter_code
_entity_poly.pdbx_strand_id
1 'polypeptide(L)' 'MLNNNSADLREWAARCKDAAASASSENERTNLIRKCEALRALADSEDWLTGQLVDRDAGQGNGSPIPPDEALAAE' A
#
# COMPACT_ATOMS: atom_id res chain seq x y z
N MET A 1 -12.47 22.57 -0.47
CA MET A 1 -12.64 21.80 -1.72
C MET A 1 -13.07 20.42 -1.30
N LEU A 2 -14.24 19.93 -1.71
CA LEU A 2 -14.65 18.56 -1.40
C LEU A 2 -13.72 17.62 -2.19
N ASN A 3 -12.97 16.77 -1.50
CA ASN A 3 -12.09 15.80 -2.12
C ASN A 3 -12.92 14.76 -2.88
N ASN A 4 -13.20 15.02 -4.17
CA ASN A 4 -13.93 14.10 -5.07
C ASN A 4 -13.20 12.76 -5.25
N ASN A 5 -11.91 12.71 -4.94
CA ASN A 5 -11.07 11.53 -5.03
C ASN A 5 -11.63 10.28 -4.32
N SER A 6 -12.27 10.43 -3.15
CA SER A 6 -12.87 9.29 -2.45
C SER A 6 -14.15 8.79 -3.12
N ALA A 7 -14.92 9.69 -3.75
CA ALA A 7 -16.10 9.35 -4.53
C ALA A 7 -15.71 8.63 -5.83
N ASP A 8 -14.67 9.12 -6.53
CA ASP A 8 -14.10 8.47 -7.70
C ASP A 8 -13.63 7.04 -7.37
N LEU A 9 -12.86 6.84 -6.28
CA LEU A 9 -12.42 5.50 -5.88
C LEU A 9 -13.58 4.55 -5.56
N ARG A 10 -14.65 5.05 -4.94
CA ARG A 10 -15.87 4.25 -4.67
C ARG A 10 -16.58 3.86 -5.97
N GLU A 11 -16.62 4.75 -6.96
CA GLU A 11 -17.16 4.44 -8.29
C GLU A 11 -16.32 3.36 -9.00
N TRP A 12 -14.98 3.50 -8.97
CA TRP A 12 -14.08 2.50 -9.53
C TRP A 12 -14.21 1.13 -8.84
N ALA A 13 -14.37 1.10 -7.52
CA ALA A 13 -14.65 -0.14 -6.79
C ALA A 13 -15.96 -0.80 -7.25
N ALA A 14 -17.03 -0.01 -7.46
CA ALA A 14 -18.30 -0.53 -8.00
C ALA A 14 -18.12 -1.12 -9.40
N ARG A 15 -17.36 -0.46 -10.28
CA ARG A 15 -17.05 -0.96 -11.64
C ARG A 15 -16.25 -2.26 -11.60
N CYS A 16 -15.28 -2.39 -10.70
CA CYS A 16 -14.55 -3.65 -10.51
C CYS A 16 -15.47 -4.79 -10.03
N LYS A 17 -16.47 -4.49 -9.19
CA LYS A 17 -17.46 -5.48 -8.75
C LYS A 17 -18.36 -5.94 -9.89
N ASP A 18 -18.83 -5.01 -10.73
CA ASP A 18 -19.64 -5.32 -11.92
C ASP A 18 -18.86 -6.15 -12.96
N ALA A 19 -17.60 -5.77 -13.18
CA ALA A 19 -16.69 -6.53 -14.03
C ALA A 19 -16.41 -7.93 -13.47
N ALA A 20 -16.24 -8.08 -12.15
CA ALA A 20 -16.04 -9.38 -11.51
C ALA A 20 -17.27 -10.30 -11.66
N ALA A 21 -18.48 -9.72 -11.60
CA ALA A 21 -19.72 -10.46 -11.83
C ALA A 21 -19.81 -10.97 -13.28
N SER A 22 -19.30 -10.19 -14.23
CA SER A 22 -19.30 -10.51 -15.67
C SER A 22 -18.07 -11.31 -16.13
N ALA A 23 -17.06 -11.48 -15.26
CA ALA A 23 -15.82 -12.17 -15.60
C ALA A 23 -16.06 -13.67 -15.82
N SER A 24 -15.64 -14.18 -16.98
CA SER A 24 -15.77 -15.61 -17.31
C SER A 24 -14.70 -16.46 -16.62
N SER A 25 -13.55 -15.87 -16.29
CA SER A 25 -12.42 -16.57 -15.66
C SER A 25 -12.41 -16.36 -14.15
N GLU A 26 -12.24 -17.45 -13.39
CA GLU A 26 -12.14 -17.39 -11.93
C GLU A 26 -10.94 -16.56 -11.45
N ASN A 27 -9.81 -16.66 -12.16
CA ASN A 27 -8.62 -15.86 -11.87
C ASN A 27 -8.89 -14.35 -12.09
N GLU A 28 -9.61 -14.01 -13.16
CA GLU A 28 -9.98 -12.62 -13.46
C GLU A 28 -10.97 -12.07 -12.44
N ARG A 29 -12.00 -12.86 -12.10
CA ARG A 29 -12.95 -12.54 -11.04
C ARG A 29 -12.24 -12.27 -9.72
N THR A 30 -11.32 -13.16 -9.32
CA THR A 30 -10.55 -13.02 -8.07
C THR A 30 -9.68 -11.78 -8.08
N ASN A 31 -9.01 -11.48 -9.20
CA ASN A 31 -8.20 -10.27 -9.36
C ASN A 31 -9.06 -9.00 -9.25
N LEU A 32 -10.21 -8.97 -9.91
CA LEU A 32 -11.15 -7.84 -9.87
C LEU A 32 -11.76 -7.63 -8.47
N ILE A 33 -12.06 -8.70 -7.74
CA ILE A 33 -12.51 -8.62 -6.34
C ILE A 33 -11.42 -8.00 -5.46
N ARG A 34 -10.16 -8.48 -5.56
CA ARG A 34 -9.04 -7.90 -4.79
C ARG A 34 -8.84 -6.42 -5.09
N LYS A 35 -8.94 -6.01 -6.36
CA LYS A 35 -8.87 -4.60 -6.76
C LYS A 35 -10.01 -3.77 -6.15
N CYS A 36 -11.23 -4.31 -6.15
CA CYS A 36 -12.39 -3.66 -5.52
C CYS A 36 -12.17 -3.43 -4.03
N GLU A 37 -11.67 -4.43 -3.30
CA GLU A 37 -11.38 -4.31 -1.87
C GLU A 37 -10.28 -3.29 -1.58
N ALA A 38 -9.19 -3.30 -2.37
CA ALA A 38 -8.12 -2.33 -2.24
C ALA A 38 -8.58 -0.89 -2.49
N LEU A 39 -9.38 -0.66 -3.54
CA LEU A 39 -9.94 0.66 -3.86
C LEU A 39 -10.90 1.15 -2.77
N ARG A 40 -11.69 0.25 -2.19
CA ARG A 40 -12.59 0.59 -1.08
C ARG A 40 -11.82 0.93 0.19
N ALA A 41 -10.78 0.17 0.51
CA ALA A 41 -9.90 0.45 1.65
C ALA A 41 -9.16 1.79 1.47
N LEU A 42 -8.69 2.10 0.26
CA LEU A 42 -8.14 3.41 -0.08
C LEU A 42 -9.20 4.52 0.09
N ALA A 43 -10.40 4.34 -0.45
CA ALA A 43 -11.45 5.35 -0.32
C ALA A 43 -11.89 5.62 1.14
N ASP A 44 -11.67 4.66 2.04
CA ASP A 44 -11.98 4.75 3.47
C ASP A 44 -10.82 5.36 4.27
N SER A 45 -9.59 4.95 3.98
CA SER A 45 -8.39 5.54 4.54
C SER A 45 -8.11 6.88 3.85
N GLU A 46 -8.59 7.99 4.38
CA GLU A 46 -8.21 9.33 3.89
C GLU A 46 -6.70 9.65 4.06
N ASP A 47 -5.96 8.76 4.70
CA ASP A 47 -4.53 8.87 5.00
C ASP A 47 -3.66 9.10 3.75
N TRP A 48 -3.96 8.41 2.64
CA TRP A 48 -3.23 8.62 1.37
C TRP A 48 -3.53 9.99 0.72
N LEU A 49 -4.67 10.62 1.04
CA LEU A 49 -4.99 11.98 0.57
C LEU A 49 -4.15 13.03 1.30
N THR A 50 -3.68 12.73 2.51
CA THR A 50 -2.84 13.65 3.29
C THR A 50 -1.35 13.59 2.90
N GLY A 51 -0.97 12.72 1.96
CA GLY A 51 0.42 12.61 1.53
C GLY A 51 1.36 12.05 2.60
N GLN A 52 0.83 11.57 3.74
CA GLN A 52 1.58 10.73 4.66
C GLN A 52 1.69 9.32 4.06
N LEU A 53 2.46 9.21 2.97
CA LEU A 53 3.33 8.05 2.86
C LEU A 53 4.22 8.13 4.11
N VAL A 54 3.79 7.49 5.19
CA VAL A 54 4.68 7.14 6.28
C VAL A 54 5.83 6.43 5.61
N ASP A 55 6.96 7.13 5.62
CA ASP A 55 8.27 6.64 5.27
C ASP A 55 8.51 5.38 6.12
N ARG A 56 8.09 4.23 5.57
CA ARG A 56 8.26 2.93 6.20
C ARG A 56 9.66 2.39 5.92
N ASP A 57 10.62 3.29 5.67
CA ASP A 57 12.03 3.00 5.46
C ASP A 57 12.96 3.76 6.43
N ALA A 58 12.49 4.81 7.11
CA ALA A 58 13.24 5.53 8.16
C ALA A 58 13.27 4.81 9.53
N GLY A 59 13.06 3.49 9.54
CA GLY A 59 12.88 2.69 10.75
C GLY A 59 13.76 1.46 10.87
N GLN A 60 14.69 1.19 9.93
CA GLN A 60 15.70 0.15 10.16
C GLN A 60 16.93 0.76 10.82
N GLY A 61 16.80 0.97 12.13
CA GLY A 61 17.95 1.12 13.01
C GLY A 61 18.90 -0.04 12.81
N ASN A 62 20.07 0.25 12.24
CA ASN A 62 21.24 -0.59 12.41
C ASN A 62 22.39 0.28 12.92
N GLY A 63 22.13 0.92 14.06
CA GLY A 63 23.20 1.24 15.01
C GLY A 63 23.67 -0.07 15.64
N SER A 64 24.44 -0.86 14.88
CA SER A 64 25.30 -1.86 15.47
C SER A 64 26.50 -1.11 16.06
N PRO A 65 26.71 -1.07 17.39
CA PRO A 65 27.99 -0.63 17.92
C PRO A 65 29.05 -1.59 17.37
N ILE A 66 30.01 -1.03 16.65
CA ILE A 66 31.16 -1.77 16.14
C ILE A 66 31.83 -2.41 17.39
N PRO A 67 31.99 -3.74 17.46
CA PRO A 67 32.76 -4.35 18.53
C PRO A 67 34.20 -3.80 18.47
N PRO A 68 34.87 -3.58 19.62
CA PRO A 68 36.23 -3.10 19.66
C PRO A 68 37.20 -4.21 19.21
N ASP A 69 37.20 -4.54 17.93
CA ASP A 69 38.21 -5.37 17.26
C ASP A 69 39.18 -4.49 16.43
N GLU A 70 39.22 -3.19 16.71
CA GLU A 70 40.32 -2.31 16.31
C GLU A 70 41.49 -2.38 17.32
N ALA A 71 41.66 -3.55 17.95
CA ALA A 71 42.82 -3.85 18.75
C ALA A 71 43.93 -4.38 17.84
N LEU A 72 44.91 -3.52 17.62
CA LEU A 72 46.30 -3.88 17.32
C LEU A 72 46.59 -4.28 15.87
N ALA A 73 46.90 -3.25 15.07
CA ALA A 73 47.89 -3.38 14.01
C ALA A 73 49.12 -4.11 14.59
N ALA A 74 49.37 -5.31 14.06
CA ALA A 74 50.52 -6.12 14.37
C ALA A 74 51.82 -5.34 14.07
N GLU A 75 52.76 -5.42 15.02
CA GLU A 75 54.19 -5.18 14.80
C GLU A 75 54.77 -6.16 13.76
#